data_AF-A0A357MMF5-F1
#
_entry.id   AF-A0A357MMF5-F1
#
_cell.length_a   1.000
_cell.length_b   1.000
_cell.length_c   1.000
_cell.angle_alpha   90.00
_cell.angle_beta   90.00
_cell.angle_gamma   90.00
#
_symmetry.space_group_name_H-M   'P 1'
#
loop_
_entity.id
_entity.type
_entity.pdbx_description
1 polymer ?
#
loop_
_entity_poly.entity_id
_entity_poly.type
_entity_poly.pdbx_seq_one_letter_code
_entity_poly.pdbx_strand_id
1 'polypeptide(L)'
;MIIGCPKEIKPQEFRVGITPNAAGEAVAHGHKVVIETEAGSGAGFSNEDYIAAGAEILGTAAEIFKTADMIVKVKEPQAGERKMLREGQLLFTYLHLAP
;
A
#
# COMPACT_ATOMS: atom_id res chain seq x y z
N MET A 1 -6.35 -3.99 -12.58
CA MET A 1 -6.98 -3.26 -11.45
C MET A 1 -5.96 -2.33 -10.80
N ILE A 2 -6.38 -1.44 -9.90
CA ILE A 2 -5.49 -0.55 -9.15
C ILE A 2 -5.16 -1.18 -7.79
N ILE A 3 -3.89 -1.49 -7.55
CA ILE A 3 -3.38 -2.05 -6.29
C ILE A 3 -2.64 -0.95 -5.54
N GLY A 4 -3.04 -0.68 -4.30
CA GLY A 4 -2.51 0.39 -3.47
C GLY A 4 -1.74 -0.11 -2.25
N CYS A 5 -0.61 0.52 -1.95
CA CYS A 5 0.12 0.31 -0.70
C CYS A 5 0.31 1.64 0.04
N PRO A 6 -0.49 1.94 1.08
CA PRO A 6 -0.22 3.07 1.95
C PRO A 6 1.00 2.80 2.84
N LYS A 7 1.59 3.85 3.38
CA LYS A 7 2.64 3.79 4.39
C LYS A 7 2.07 3.20 5.68
N GLU A 8 2.82 2.33 6.34
CA GLU A 8 2.42 1.84 7.66
C GLU A 8 2.55 2.93 8.72
N ILE A 9 1.50 3.06 9.53
CA ILE A 9 1.41 4.11 10.57
C ILE A 9 1.38 3.53 11.98
N LYS A 10 1.41 2.20 12.13
CA LYS A 10 1.50 1.57 13.45
C LYS A 10 2.90 1.83 14.04
N PRO A 11 3.00 2.24 15.31
CA PRO A 11 4.31 2.47 15.93
C PRO A 11 5.23 1.24 15.81
N GLN A 12 6.50 1.48 15.47
CA GLN A 12 7.53 0.44 15.27
C GLN A 12 7.23 -0.53 14.11
N GLU A 13 6.32 -0.20 13.21
CA GLU A 13 6.16 -0.92 11.95
C GLU A 13 7.01 -0.25 10.87
N PHE A 14 8.02 -0.97 10.38
CA PHE A 14 8.93 -0.49 9.34
C PHE A 14 8.81 -1.28 8.04
N ARG A 15 8.02 -2.36 8.02
CA ARG A 15 7.77 -3.14 6.80
C ARG A 15 6.78 -2.40 5.90
N VAL A 16 6.67 -2.89 4.67
CA VAL A 16 5.79 -2.35 3.63
C VAL A 16 4.94 -3.49 3.04
N GLY A 17 3.72 -3.19 2.61
CA GLY A 17 2.79 -4.20 2.08
C GLY A 17 3.20 -4.75 0.72
N ILE A 18 3.91 -3.96 -0.09
CA ILE A 18 4.36 -4.32 -1.44
C ILE A 18 5.82 -3.89 -1.57
N THR A 19 6.72 -4.81 -1.94
CA THR A 19 8.11 -4.49 -2.29
C THR A 19 8.22 -4.03 -3.74
N PRO A 20 9.30 -3.33 -4.17
CA PRO A 20 9.48 -2.96 -5.57
C PRO A 20 9.39 -4.14 -6.54
N ASN A 21 9.93 -5.31 -6.16
CA ASN A 21 9.82 -6.53 -6.97
C ASN A 21 8.36 -6.99 -7.15
N ALA A 22 7.58 -7.03 -6.05
CA ALA A 22 6.17 -7.40 -6.12
C ALA A 22 5.33 -6.36 -6.89
N ALA A 23 5.67 -5.07 -6.78
CA ALA A 23 5.05 -4.02 -7.57
C ALA A 23 5.32 -4.23 -9.07
N GLY A 24 6.57 -4.48 -9.46
CA GLY A 24 6.96 -4.75 -10.84
C GLY A 24 6.26 -5.98 -11.43
N GLU A 25 6.12 -7.05 -10.65
CA GLU A 25 5.40 -8.25 -11.08
C GLU A 25 3.92 -7.96 -11.37
N ALA A 26 3.25 -7.20 -10.50
CA ALA A 26 1.86 -6.80 -10.71
C ALA A 26 1.71 -5.87 -11.93
N VAL A 27 2.66 -4.94 -12.12
CA VAL A 27 2.70 -4.06 -13.30
C VAL A 27 2.87 -4.89 -14.59
N ALA A 28 3.77 -5.87 -14.59
CA ALA A 28 3.99 -6.77 -15.73
C ALA A 28 2.73 -7.57 -16.11
N HIS A 29 1.84 -7.81 -15.15
CA HIS A 29 0.55 -8.49 -15.35
C HIS A 29 -0.60 -7.51 -15.67
N GLY A 30 -0.31 -6.25 -15.99
CA GLY A 30 -1.30 -5.27 -16.43
C GLY A 30 -2.08 -4.58 -15.31
N HIS A 31 -1.62 -4.68 -14.07
CA HIS A 31 -2.18 -3.91 -12.95
C HIS A 31 -1.51 -2.55 -12.84
N LYS A 32 -2.24 -1.55 -12.35
CA LYS A 32 -1.66 -0.28 -11.92
C LYS A 32 -1.29 -0.40 -10.45
N VAL A 33 -0.05 -0.10 -10.09
CA VAL A 33 0.39 -0.09 -8.68
C VAL A 33 0.59 1.35 -8.23
N VAL A 34 -0.05 1.72 -7.12
CA VAL A 34 0.11 3.03 -6.48
C VAL A 34 0.68 2.85 -5.08
N ILE A 35 1.75 3.57 -4.77
CA ILE A 35 2.48 3.48 -3.49
C ILE A 35 2.44 4.86 -2.84
N GLU A 36 2.16 4.95 -1.54
CA GLU A 36 2.31 6.23 -0.84
C GLU A 36 3.78 6.62 -0.75
N THR A 37 4.06 7.92 -0.90
CA THR A 37 5.39 8.49 -0.70
C THR A 37 6.02 8.01 0.61
N GLU A 38 7.27 7.56 0.54
CA GLU A 38 8.03 7.04 1.67
C GLU A 38 7.41 5.82 2.39
N ALA A 39 6.53 5.06 1.73
CA ALA A 39 5.96 3.84 2.30
C ALA A 39 7.01 2.73 2.49
N GLY A 40 7.97 2.64 1.58
CA GLY A 40 9.02 1.62 1.61
C GLY A 40 10.27 1.99 2.41
N SER A 41 10.42 3.25 2.83
CA SER A 41 11.71 3.77 3.34
C SER A 41 12.16 3.05 4.61
N GLY A 42 11.23 2.66 5.49
CA GLY A 42 11.53 1.86 6.68
C GLY A 42 12.03 0.44 6.37
N ALA A 43 11.71 -0.08 5.19
CA ALA A 43 12.12 -1.39 4.70
C ALA A 43 13.34 -1.31 3.76
N GLY A 44 13.91 -0.11 3.55
CA GLY A 44 15.07 0.11 2.70
C GLY A 44 14.76 0.27 1.21
N PHE A 45 13.50 0.58 0.85
CA PHE A 45 13.10 0.86 -0.52
C PHE A 45 12.76 2.34 -0.70
N SER A 46 13.45 2.99 -1.63
CA SER A 46 13.20 4.39 -2.02
C SER A 46 11.97 4.51 -2.92
N ASN A 47 11.45 5.74 -3.08
CA ASN A 47 10.39 5.99 -4.06
C ASN A 47 10.88 5.70 -5.49
N GLU A 48 12.15 5.96 -5.77
CA GLU A 48 12.80 5.70 -7.05
C GLU A 48 12.80 4.21 -7.39
N ASP A 49 12.97 3.32 -6.40
CA ASP A 49 12.90 1.88 -6.62
C ASP A 49 11.51 1.43 -7.10
N TYR A 50 10.44 2.01 -6.54
CA TYR A 50 9.07 1.74 -6.98
C TYR A 50 8.78 2.33 -8.36
N ILE A 51 9.25 3.55 -8.63
CA ILE A 51 9.12 4.18 -9.96
C ILE A 51 9.84 3.35 -11.02
N ALA A 52 11.06 2.87 -10.73
CA ALA A 52 11.82 2.01 -11.63
C ALA A 52 11.12 0.66 -11.88
N ALA A 53 10.35 0.17 -10.91
CA ALA A 53 9.49 -1.01 -11.06
C ALA A 53 8.16 -0.73 -11.79
N GLY A 54 7.89 0.53 -12.18
CA GLY A 54 6.68 0.92 -12.92
C GLY A 54 5.47 1.28 -12.04
N ALA A 55 5.66 1.42 -10.74
CA ALA A 55 4.61 1.93 -9.85
C ALA A 55 4.54 3.47 -9.87
N GLU A 56 3.38 4.01 -9.49
CA GLU A 56 3.15 5.45 -9.33
C GLU A 56 3.18 5.83 -7.84
N ILE A 57 3.83 6.94 -7.51
CA ILE A 57 3.89 7.47 -6.15
C ILE A 57 2.75 8.48 -5.94
N LEU A 58 1.92 8.26 -4.93
CA LEU A 58 0.90 9.23 -4.48
C LEU A 58 1.34 9.90 -3.17
N GLY A 59 0.86 11.12 -2.94
CA GLY A 59 1.34 11.96 -1.84
C GLY A 59 0.78 11.57 -0.47
N THR A 60 -0.37 10.88 -0.42
CA THR A 60 -1.07 10.60 0.84
C THR A 60 -1.77 9.25 0.87
N ALA A 61 -1.90 8.67 2.06
CA ALA A 61 -2.76 7.51 2.30
C ALA A 61 -4.20 7.76 1.77
N ALA A 62 -4.77 8.95 1.96
CA ALA A 62 -6.13 9.26 1.51
C ALA A 62 -6.31 9.08 0.00
N GLU A 63 -5.31 9.46 -0.81
CA GLU A 63 -5.32 9.24 -2.26
C GLU A 63 -5.24 7.76 -2.62
N ILE A 64 -4.42 6.98 -1.90
CA ILE A 64 -4.31 5.53 -2.07
C ILE A 64 -5.66 4.86 -1.78
N PHE A 65 -6.24 5.10 -0.60
CA PHE A 65 -7.52 4.50 -0.20
C PHE A 65 -8.67 4.91 -1.14
N LYS A 66 -8.67 6.15 -1.63
CA LYS A 66 -9.68 6.64 -2.59
C LYS A 66 -9.58 5.96 -3.95
N THR A 67 -8.35 5.69 -4.43
CA THR A 67 -8.10 5.28 -5.82
C THR A 67 -7.99 3.76 -5.99
N ALA A 68 -7.42 3.05 -5.02
CA ALA A 68 -7.10 1.63 -5.16
C ALA A 68 -8.33 0.73 -5.06
N ASP A 69 -8.44 -0.25 -5.96
CA ASP A 69 -9.43 -1.34 -5.92
C ASP A 69 -9.06 -2.36 -4.84
N MET A 70 -7.75 -2.59 -4.64
CA MET A 70 -7.19 -3.46 -3.61
C MET A 70 -6.14 -2.70 -2.81
N ILE A 71 -6.20 -2.78 -1.48
CA ILE A 71 -5.19 -2.27 -0.56
C ILE A 71 -4.40 -3.44 0.00
N VAL A 72 -3.08 -3.39 -0.14
CA VAL A 72 -2.15 -4.33 0.49
C VAL A 72 -1.42 -3.62 1.61
N LYS A 73 -1.50 -4.17 2.81
CA LYS A 73 -0.85 -3.65 4.03
C LYS A 73 -0.19 -4.78 4.81
N VAL A 74 0.66 -4.40 5.75
CA VAL A 74 1.26 -5.31 6.74
C VAL A 74 0.35 -5.44 7.96
N LYS A 75 -0.11 -4.32 8.52
CA LYS A 75 -0.88 -4.28 9.77
C LYS A 75 -2.34 -3.93 9.54
N GLU A 76 -3.15 -4.21 10.56
CA GLU A 76 -4.56 -3.85 10.56
C GLU A 76 -4.74 -2.32 10.43
N PRO A 77 -5.77 -1.84 9.72
CA PRO A 77 -6.01 -0.41 9.61
C PRO A 77 -6.22 0.24 10.99
N GLN A 78 -5.48 1.33 11.24
CA GLN A 78 -5.64 2.12 12.46
C GLN A 78 -6.91 2.98 12.39
N ALA A 79 -7.27 3.66 13.49
CA ALA A 79 -8.55 4.36 13.61
C ALA A 79 -8.81 5.41 12.51
N GLY A 80 -7.76 6.09 12.04
CA GLY A 80 -7.86 7.04 10.92
C GLY A 80 -8.10 6.34 9.58
N GLU A 81 -7.33 5.28 9.29
CA GLU A 81 -7.42 4.51 8.04
C GLU A 81 -8.76 3.78 7.91
N ARG A 82 -9.35 3.29 9.01
CA ARG A 82 -10.67 2.65 8.98
C ARG A 82 -11.77 3.55 8.41
N LYS A 83 -11.65 4.87 8.59
CA LYS A 83 -12.60 5.86 8.04
C LYS A 83 -12.44 6.06 6.53
N MET A 84 -11.32 5.59 5.96
CA MET A 84 -11.01 5.69 4.53
C MET A 84 -11.42 4.44 3.76
N LEU A 85 -11.78 3.34 4.46
CA LEU A 85 -12.30 2.13 3.83
C LEU A 85 -13.63 2.42 3.12
N ARG A 86 -13.82 1.76 1.98
CA ARG A 86 -15.00 1.95 1.13
C ARG A 86 -15.57 0.61 0.66
N GLU A 87 -16.86 0.60 0.33
CA GLU A 87 -17.51 -0.56 -0.26
C GLU A 87 -16.89 -0.90 -1.64
N GLY A 88 -16.82 -2.19 -1.95
CA GLY A 88 -16.21 -2.69 -3.19
C GLY A 88 -14.67 -2.68 -3.22
N GLN A 89 -14.01 -2.34 -2.11
CA GLN A 89 -12.55 -2.38 -1.99
C GLN A 89 -12.08 -3.67 -1.31
N LEU A 90 -11.08 -4.31 -1.90
CA LEU A 90 -10.39 -5.45 -1.30
C LEU A 90 -9.33 -4.94 -0.32
N LEU A 91 -9.34 -5.44 0.92
CA LEU A 91 -8.28 -5.18 1.90
C LEU A 91 -7.56 -6.48 2.20
N PHE A 92 -6.26 -6.53 1.95
CA PHE A 92 -5.42 -7.69 2.24
C PHE A 92 -4.27 -7.31 3.18
N THR A 93 -4.37 -7.78 4.43
CA THR A 93 -3.44 -7.47 5.52
C THR A 93 -3.66 -8.41 6.70
N TYR A 94 -2.75 -8.40 7.68
CA TYR A 94 -2.98 -9.06 8.97
C TYR A 94 -4.01 -8.30 9.81
N LEU A 95 -5.21 -8.86 9.98
CA LEU A 95 -6.32 -8.18 10.65
C LEU A 95 -6.45 -8.45 12.15
N HIS A 96 -6.17 -9.68 12.61
CA HIS A 96 -6.33 -10.07 14.02
C HIS A 96 -7.69 -9.67 14.62
N LEU A 97 -8.79 -9.99 13.93
CA LEU A 97 -10.13 -9.53 14.33
C LEU A 97 -10.69 -10.22 15.58
N ALA A 98 -10.14 -11.37 15.95
CA ALA A 98 -10.55 -12.09 17.14
C ALA A 98 -10.08 -11.33 18.40
N PRO A 99 -10.91 -11.29 19.46
CA PRO A 99 -10.54 -10.69 20.75
C PRO A 99 -9.44 -11.48 21.48
#